data_AF-A0AAW7QIP0-F1
#
_entry.id   AF-A0AAW7QIP0-F1
#
_cell.length_a   1.000
_cell.length_b   1.000
_cell.length_c   1.000
_cell.angle_alpha   90.00
_cell.angle_beta   90.00
_cell.angle_gamma   90.00
#
_symmetry.space_group_name_H-M   'P 1'
#
loop_
_entity.id
_entity.type
_entity.pdbx_description
1 polymer ?
#
loop_
_entity_poly.entity_id
_entity_poly.type
_entity_poly.pdbx_seq_one_letter_code
_entity_poly.pdbx_strand_id
1 'polypeptide(L)'
;MVQKQFRLAIFTMIHVALFSQIYLAHLLWQTSEPHEWILGEWLINYQGGFIRRGLLGEILFQLSHLLSINVVHLTIIAQIIVFAVFLYSTYFLIKESPLSPATVALIFSPAFLLFTVWSWPYVSVRKEVFLYITLVYTCLYLQRSTPKGFSLPILIGISAIVLVLIHEMLVAYLSYLIIPVILYERRFGQLARRTLLALLPSMIVAILLVTRPTINETTWKVLCSSIQPVPPRDCLSHGEYLGAITFLTKDTFFGIQFTRLFTTPETVVVYVLTSLLSVIPILYVVYSYKLWERLARTVLFLIGLCFSATIVLTIPLFIVAADYGRFISIHITCISLTILWFLQLSPARIDPETHQTPFVWIGIVLFLINWKLPMWLLFATFQHAFPLISLLLAQR
;
A
#
# COMPACT_ATOMS: atom_id res chain seq x y z
N MET A 1 -3.96 0.97 -33.24
CA MET A 1 -2.82 0.05 -33.00
C MET A 1 -2.06 0.37 -31.72
N VAL A 2 -1.60 1.61 -31.54
CA VAL A 2 -0.82 2.05 -30.36
C VAL A 2 -1.52 1.83 -29.01
N GLN A 3 -2.81 2.20 -28.86
CA GLN A 3 -3.51 2.00 -27.58
C GLN A 3 -3.77 0.52 -27.25
N LYS A 4 -3.86 -0.36 -28.27
CA LYS A 4 -3.94 -1.81 -28.07
C LYS A 4 -2.60 -2.34 -27.55
N GLN A 5 -1.48 -1.85 -28.08
CA GLN A 5 -0.13 -2.19 -27.59
C GLN A 5 0.09 -1.71 -26.16
N PHE A 6 -0.39 -0.51 -25.80
CA PHE A 6 -0.30 -0.01 -24.43
C PHE A 6 -1.09 -0.85 -23.43
N ARG A 7 -2.34 -1.22 -23.77
CA ARG A 7 -3.13 -2.16 -22.96
C ARG A 7 -2.41 -3.50 -22.78
N LEU A 8 -1.83 -4.01 -23.86
CA LEU A 8 -1.06 -5.26 -23.82
C LEU A 8 0.17 -5.12 -22.90
N ALA A 9 0.92 -4.02 -22.98
CA ALA A 9 2.08 -3.78 -22.11
C ALA A 9 1.69 -3.74 -20.62
N ILE A 10 0.60 -3.04 -20.29
CA ILE A 10 0.04 -3.00 -18.94
C ILE A 10 -0.36 -4.42 -18.49
N PHE A 11 -1.08 -5.15 -19.36
CA PHE A 11 -1.52 -6.52 -19.07
C PHE A 11 -0.33 -7.43 -18.82
N THR A 12 0.72 -7.37 -19.65
CA THR A 12 1.96 -8.12 -19.47
C THR A 12 2.62 -7.79 -18.13
N MET A 13 2.74 -6.51 -17.76
CA MET A 13 3.30 -6.09 -16.46
C MET A 13 2.54 -6.73 -15.28
N ILE A 14 1.20 -6.71 -15.32
CA ILE A 14 0.37 -7.35 -14.30
C ILE A 14 0.65 -8.85 -14.18
N HIS A 15 0.80 -9.55 -15.32
CA HIS A 15 1.07 -10.99 -15.30
C HIS A 15 2.49 -11.31 -14.82
N VAL A 16 3.47 -10.47 -15.14
CA VAL A 16 4.83 -10.59 -14.60
C VAL A 16 4.81 -10.41 -13.08
N ALA A 17 4.12 -9.40 -12.57
CA ALA A 17 3.98 -9.18 -11.13
C ALA A 17 3.28 -10.37 -10.46
N LEU A 18 2.17 -10.86 -11.02
CA LEU A 18 1.45 -12.02 -10.49
C LEU A 18 2.31 -13.29 -10.50
N PHE A 19 3.02 -13.56 -11.59
CA PHE A 19 3.89 -14.73 -11.70
C PHE A 19 5.06 -14.67 -10.70
N SER A 20 5.64 -13.48 -10.49
CA SER A 20 6.68 -13.30 -9.46
C SER A 20 6.18 -13.63 -8.05
N GLN A 21 4.92 -13.26 -7.74
CA GLN A 21 4.29 -13.61 -6.47
C GLN A 21 3.96 -15.10 -6.37
N ILE A 22 3.54 -15.75 -7.46
CA ILE A 22 3.32 -17.21 -7.50
C ILE A 22 4.65 -17.95 -7.29
N TYR A 23 5.74 -17.48 -7.90
CA TYR A 23 7.06 -18.05 -7.69
C TYR A 23 7.52 -17.90 -6.24
N LEU A 24 7.34 -16.72 -5.63
CA LEU A 24 7.61 -16.52 -4.21
C LEU A 24 6.76 -17.46 -3.33
N ALA A 25 5.46 -17.58 -3.63
CA ALA A 25 4.56 -18.48 -2.94
C ALA A 25 5.02 -19.95 -3.03
N HIS A 26 5.53 -20.39 -4.18
CA HIS A 26 6.12 -21.72 -4.35
C HIS A 26 7.35 -21.92 -3.46
N LEU A 27 8.25 -20.94 -3.37
CA LEU A 27 9.41 -20.99 -2.48
C LEU A 27 8.98 -21.05 -1.00
N LEU A 28 8.00 -20.23 -0.61
CA LEU A 28 7.45 -20.20 0.75
C LEU A 28 6.70 -21.49 1.09
N TRP A 29 6.07 -22.15 0.12
CA TRP A 29 5.37 -23.41 0.33
C TRP A 29 6.32 -24.53 0.75
N GLN A 30 7.58 -24.48 0.30
CA GLN A 30 8.58 -25.51 0.56
C GLN A 30 9.39 -25.25 1.84
N THR A 31 9.22 -24.10 2.49
CA THR A 31 10.02 -23.76 3.67
C THR A 31 9.42 -24.35 4.93
N SER A 32 10.26 -24.93 5.78
CA SER A 32 9.88 -25.36 7.14
C SER A 32 9.90 -24.21 8.14
N GLU A 33 10.56 -23.10 7.82
CA GLU A 33 10.78 -21.96 8.72
C GLU A 33 10.58 -20.64 7.98
N PRO A 34 9.31 -20.24 7.75
CA PRO A 34 9.00 -19.07 6.94
C PRO A 34 9.51 -17.79 7.59
N HIS A 35 9.91 -16.86 6.72
CA HIS A 35 10.40 -15.56 7.14
C HIS A 35 9.33 -14.77 7.92
N GLU A 36 9.74 -14.29 9.08
CA GLU A 36 8.90 -13.69 10.11
C GLU A 36 8.15 -12.43 9.65
N TRP A 37 8.70 -11.69 8.70
CA TRP A 37 8.05 -10.49 8.13
C TRP A 37 7.17 -10.77 6.91
N ILE A 38 7.30 -11.95 6.28
CA ILE A 38 6.57 -12.29 5.04
C ILE A 38 5.22 -12.92 5.38
N LEU A 39 5.21 -13.91 6.28
CA LEU A 39 3.99 -14.62 6.69
C LEU A 39 3.55 -14.23 8.11
N GLY A 40 4.48 -13.88 9.01
CA GLY A 40 4.16 -13.60 10.41
C GLY A 40 3.11 -12.51 10.58
N GLU A 41 3.17 -11.41 9.81
CA GLU A 41 2.17 -10.34 9.89
C GLU A 41 0.76 -10.86 9.61
N TRP A 42 0.60 -11.77 8.65
CA TRP A 42 -0.70 -12.36 8.26
C TRP A 42 -1.22 -13.39 9.26
N LEU A 43 -0.33 -14.07 9.98
CA LEU A 43 -0.64 -15.18 10.89
C LEU A 43 -1.03 -14.75 12.31
N ILE A 44 -0.84 -13.47 12.67
CA ILE A 44 -1.34 -12.88 13.92
C ILE A 44 -2.86 -13.11 14.03
N ASN A 45 -3.32 -13.79 15.08
CA ASN A 45 -4.70 -14.25 15.29
C ASN A 45 -5.14 -14.09 16.76
N TYR A 46 -6.37 -14.51 17.12
CA TYR A 46 -6.94 -14.30 18.45
C TYR A 46 -6.92 -15.52 19.37
N GLN A 47 -6.15 -16.56 19.05
CA GLN A 47 -6.12 -17.78 19.87
C GLN A 47 -5.58 -17.53 21.29
N GLY A 48 -4.68 -16.55 21.46
CA GLY A 48 -4.19 -16.09 22.77
C GLY A 48 -5.01 -14.97 23.42
N GLY A 49 -6.21 -14.68 22.89
CA GLY A 49 -7.05 -13.54 23.26
C GLY A 49 -7.04 -12.41 22.21
N PHE A 50 -7.81 -11.35 22.47
CA PHE A 50 -7.86 -10.19 21.57
C PHE A 50 -6.53 -9.44 21.56
N ILE A 51 -5.92 -9.32 20.37
CA ILE A 51 -4.66 -8.61 20.13
C ILE A 51 -4.81 -7.64 18.95
N ARG A 52 -4.00 -6.59 18.87
CA ARG A 52 -4.01 -5.72 17.69
C ARG A 52 -3.60 -6.51 16.44
N ARG A 53 -4.14 -6.16 15.26
CA ARG A 53 -3.86 -6.76 13.94
C ARG A 53 -4.34 -8.20 13.70
N GLY A 54 -5.04 -8.80 14.66
CA GLY A 54 -5.32 -10.24 14.62
C GLY A 54 -6.54 -10.68 13.80
N LEU A 55 -7.37 -9.74 13.31
CA LEU A 55 -8.62 -10.11 12.63
C LEU A 55 -8.38 -10.98 11.39
N LEU A 56 -7.38 -10.61 10.57
CA LEU A 56 -7.09 -11.36 9.35
C LEU A 56 -6.59 -12.78 9.64
N GLY A 57 -5.66 -12.92 10.58
CA GLY A 57 -5.13 -14.24 10.92
C GLY A 57 -6.16 -15.09 11.65
N GLU A 58 -7.08 -14.50 12.41
CA GLU A 58 -8.20 -15.24 13.00
C GLU A 58 -9.14 -15.79 11.94
N ILE A 59 -9.51 -15.00 10.93
CA ILE A 59 -10.31 -15.46 9.79
C ILE A 59 -9.59 -16.62 9.08
N LEU A 60 -8.28 -16.46 8.80
CA LEU A 60 -7.48 -17.51 8.17
C LEU A 60 -7.38 -18.76 9.04
N PHE A 61 -7.22 -18.61 10.36
CA PHE A 61 -7.16 -19.72 11.29
C PHE A 61 -8.47 -20.53 11.31
N GLN A 62 -9.62 -19.86 11.41
CA GLN A 62 -10.92 -20.54 11.39
C GLN A 62 -11.18 -21.23 10.05
N LEU A 63 -10.83 -20.59 8.93
CA LEU A 63 -10.91 -21.21 7.61
C LEU A 63 -9.94 -22.40 7.46
N SER A 64 -8.77 -22.33 8.07
CA SER A 64 -7.78 -23.41 8.04
C SER A 64 -8.33 -24.68 8.71
N HIS A 65 -9.02 -24.52 9.83
CA HIS A 65 -9.69 -25.62 10.53
C HIS A 65 -10.89 -26.16 9.75
N LEU A 66 -11.70 -25.27 9.16
CA LEU A 66 -12.85 -25.68 8.35
C LEU A 66 -12.45 -26.48 7.10
N LEU A 67 -11.35 -26.08 6.45
CA LEU A 67 -10.86 -26.71 5.22
C LEU A 67 -9.86 -27.84 5.47
N SER A 68 -9.44 -28.06 6.72
CA SER A 68 -8.35 -28.98 7.09
C SER A 68 -7.05 -28.69 6.33
N ILE A 69 -6.78 -27.42 6.03
CA ILE A 69 -5.55 -26.94 5.39
C ILE A 69 -4.71 -26.27 6.46
N ASN A 70 -3.39 -26.49 6.47
CA ASN A 70 -2.53 -25.76 7.40
C ASN A 70 -2.61 -24.22 7.17
N VAL A 71 -2.69 -23.47 8.27
CA VAL A 71 -2.91 -22.01 8.24
C VAL A 71 -1.84 -21.23 7.47
N VAL A 72 -0.59 -21.69 7.47
CA VAL A 72 0.51 -21.05 6.71
C VAL A 72 0.31 -21.23 5.22
N HIS A 73 -0.02 -22.44 4.78
CA HIS A 73 -0.34 -22.74 3.39
C HIS A 73 -1.58 -21.98 2.91
N LEU A 74 -2.63 -21.92 3.74
CA LEU A 74 -3.82 -21.12 3.44
C LEU A 74 -3.48 -19.62 3.33
N THR A 75 -2.57 -19.11 4.17
CA THR A 75 -2.09 -17.72 4.10
C THR A 75 -1.37 -17.43 2.79
N ILE A 76 -0.52 -18.35 2.31
CA ILE A 76 0.18 -18.22 1.02
C ILE A 76 -0.84 -18.14 -0.13
N ILE A 77 -1.87 -19.00 -0.13
CA ILE A 77 -2.96 -18.97 -1.12
C ILE A 77 -3.73 -17.64 -1.03
N ALA A 78 -4.06 -17.19 0.17
CA ALA A 78 -4.76 -15.93 0.39
C ALA A 78 -3.96 -14.73 -0.13
N GLN A 79 -2.64 -14.67 0.08
CA GLN A 79 -1.78 -13.62 -0.46
C GLN A 79 -1.82 -13.57 -1.99
N ILE A 80 -1.75 -14.71 -2.67
CA ILE A 80 -1.84 -14.78 -4.14
C ILE A 80 -3.21 -14.26 -4.61
N ILE A 81 -4.30 -14.74 -4.01
CA ILE A 81 -5.67 -14.36 -4.41
C ILE A 81 -5.88 -12.85 -4.21
N VAL A 82 -5.54 -12.32 -3.04
CA VAL A 82 -5.71 -10.90 -2.72
C VAL A 82 -4.86 -10.02 -3.63
N PHE A 83 -3.63 -10.43 -3.94
CA PHE A 83 -2.78 -9.70 -4.87
C PHE A 83 -3.32 -9.72 -6.31
N ALA A 84 -3.82 -10.87 -6.77
CA ALA A 84 -4.49 -10.96 -8.06
C ALA A 84 -5.70 -10.02 -8.13
N VAL A 85 -6.55 -10.00 -7.09
CA VAL A 85 -7.70 -9.07 -7.01
C VAL A 85 -7.22 -7.62 -7.10
N PHE A 86 -6.17 -7.24 -6.38
CA PHE A 86 -5.61 -5.90 -6.46
C PHE A 86 -5.08 -5.56 -7.87
N LEU A 87 -4.28 -6.44 -8.48
CA LEU A 87 -3.70 -6.21 -9.80
C LEU A 87 -4.77 -6.12 -10.90
N TYR A 88 -5.74 -7.04 -10.92
CA TYR A 88 -6.80 -7.03 -11.93
C TYR A 88 -7.80 -5.89 -11.72
N SER A 89 -8.12 -5.52 -10.48
CA SER A 89 -8.95 -4.33 -10.23
C SER A 89 -8.22 -3.06 -10.68
N THR A 90 -6.92 -2.94 -10.41
CA THR A 90 -6.09 -1.85 -10.91
C THR A 90 -6.01 -1.84 -12.44
N TYR A 91 -5.89 -3.00 -13.09
CA TYR A 91 -5.95 -3.12 -14.56
C TYR A 91 -7.19 -2.44 -15.15
N PHE A 92 -8.37 -2.73 -14.59
CA PHE A 92 -9.61 -2.13 -15.05
C PHE A 92 -9.62 -0.61 -14.88
N LEU A 93 -8.88 -0.08 -13.91
CA LEU A 93 -8.70 1.34 -13.67
C LEU A 93 -7.67 2.02 -14.57
N ILE A 94 -6.77 1.27 -15.21
CA ILE A 94 -5.69 1.87 -16.01
C ILE A 94 -5.76 1.56 -17.50
N LYS A 95 -6.45 0.49 -17.90
CA LYS A 95 -6.47 0.00 -19.30
C LYS A 95 -7.02 1.01 -20.32
N GLU A 96 -7.86 1.95 -19.88
CA GLU A 96 -8.42 3.00 -20.76
C GLU A 96 -7.67 4.33 -20.63
N SER A 97 -6.58 4.39 -19.87
CA SER A 97 -5.80 5.63 -19.70
C SER A 97 -5.11 6.02 -21.01
N PRO A 98 -4.92 7.34 -21.26
CA PRO A 98 -4.18 7.80 -22.42
C PRO A 98 -2.72 7.37 -22.37
N LEU A 99 -2.17 6.92 -23.49
CA LEU A 99 -0.73 6.69 -23.61
C LEU A 99 -0.04 8.05 -23.72
N SER A 100 0.51 8.52 -22.61
CA SER A 100 1.33 9.74 -22.55
C SER A 100 2.53 9.49 -21.63
N PRO A 101 3.65 10.22 -21.79
CA PRO A 101 4.78 10.12 -20.87
C PRO A 101 4.39 10.34 -19.41
N ALA A 102 3.44 11.24 -19.13
CA ALA A 102 2.93 11.46 -17.78
C ALA A 102 2.20 10.22 -17.22
N THR A 103 1.28 9.64 -17.99
CA THR A 103 0.58 8.41 -17.59
C THR A 103 1.55 7.24 -17.38
N VAL A 104 2.54 7.10 -18.27
CA VAL A 104 3.56 6.05 -18.17
C VAL A 104 4.44 6.27 -16.95
N ALA A 105 4.93 7.49 -16.71
CA ALA A 105 5.69 7.81 -15.50
C ALA A 105 4.92 7.48 -14.22
N LEU A 106 3.60 7.73 -14.20
CA LEU A 106 2.75 7.44 -13.04
C LEU A 106 2.54 5.94 -12.84
N ILE A 107 2.13 5.20 -13.88
CA ILE A 107 1.83 3.76 -13.79
C ILE A 107 3.08 2.96 -13.43
N PHE A 108 4.22 3.30 -14.05
CA PHE A 108 5.49 2.61 -13.84
C PHE A 108 6.35 3.26 -12.76
N SER A 109 5.81 4.15 -11.93
CA SER A 109 6.55 4.78 -10.84
C SER A 109 7.14 3.72 -9.88
N PRO A 110 8.44 3.83 -9.51
CA PRO A 110 9.07 3.02 -8.47
C PRO A 110 8.33 2.93 -7.13
N ALA A 111 7.51 3.93 -6.82
CA ALA A 111 6.77 4.04 -5.56
C ALA A 111 5.29 3.63 -5.68
N PHE A 112 4.84 3.19 -6.85
CA PHE A 112 3.48 2.68 -7.10
C PHE A 112 3.51 1.16 -7.36
N LEU A 113 3.15 0.69 -8.55
CA LEU A 113 3.06 -0.75 -8.84
C LEU A 113 4.43 -1.43 -8.80
N LEU A 114 5.49 -0.76 -9.27
CA LEU A 114 6.84 -1.33 -9.26
C LEU A 114 7.40 -1.51 -7.85
N PHE A 115 6.92 -0.75 -6.86
CA PHE A 115 7.33 -0.91 -5.46
C PHE A 115 7.12 -2.36 -4.97
N THR A 116 5.96 -2.93 -5.28
CA THR A 116 5.64 -4.32 -4.89
C THR A 116 6.52 -5.36 -5.59
N VAL A 117 6.96 -5.09 -6.82
CA VAL A 117 7.81 -6.00 -7.60
C VAL A 117 9.28 -5.90 -7.16
N TRP A 118 9.78 -4.68 -6.93
CA TRP A 118 11.18 -4.45 -6.59
C TRP A 118 11.54 -4.73 -5.13
N SER A 119 10.53 -4.89 -4.29
CA SER A 119 10.70 -5.30 -2.90
C SER A 119 10.95 -6.81 -2.74
N TRP A 120 10.88 -7.57 -3.84
CA TRP A 120 11.20 -9.00 -3.88
C TRP A 120 12.71 -9.25 -3.70
N PRO A 121 13.13 -10.36 -3.04
CA PRO A 121 12.33 -11.38 -2.34
C PRO A 121 12.05 -11.04 -0.87
N TYR A 122 12.54 -9.90 -0.39
CA TYR A 122 12.54 -9.58 1.04
C TYR A 122 11.14 -9.33 1.61
N VAL A 123 10.19 -8.96 0.75
CA VAL A 123 8.84 -8.60 1.17
C VAL A 123 7.78 -9.11 0.20
N SER A 124 6.72 -9.71 0.76
CA SER A 124 5.54 -10.16 0.01
C SER A 124 4.38 -9.17 0.16
N VAL A 125 3.19 -9.58 -0.26
CA VAL A 125 1.94 -8.82 -0.20
C VAL A 125 1.66 -8.42 1.24
N ARG A 126 1.66 -7.12 1.53
CA ARG A 126 1.36 -6.56 2.85
C ARG A 126 -0.12 -6.20 2.99
N LYS A 127 -0.60 -6.07 4.23
CA LYS A 127 -2.03 -5.92 4.56
C LYS A 127 -2.68 -4.63 4.02
N GLU A 128 -1.93 -3.59 3.69
CA GLU A 128 -2.43 -2.37 3.04
C GLU A 128 -3.06 -2.62 1.67
N VAL A 129 -2.81 -3.79 1.05
CA VAL A 129 -3.51 -4.21 -0.18
C VAL A 129 -5.03 -4.15 -0.04
N PHE A 130 -5.58 -4.39 1.15
CA PHE A 130 -7.02 -4.27 1.40
C PHE A 130 -7.52 -2.81 1.34
N LEU A 131 -6.69 -1.84 1.75
CA LEU A 131 -7.00 -0.41 1.57
C LEU A 131 -7.02 -0.08 0.08
N TYR A 132 -6.05 -0.57 -0.69
CA TYR A 132 -5.99 -0.34 -2.13
C TYR A 132 -7.19 -0.94 -2.85
N ILE A 133 -7.57 -2.18 -2.53
CA ILE A 133 -8.75 -2.84 -3.09
C ILE A 133 -10.02 -2.05 -2.75
N THR A 134 -10.17 -1.60 -1.50
CA THR A 134 -11.32 -0.79 -1.07
C THR A 134 -11.41 0.53 -1.85
N LEU A 135 -10.26 1.20 -2.05
CA LEU A 135 -10.17 2.44 -2.82
C LEU A 135 -10.52 2.21 -4.30
N VAL A 136 -9.92 1.20 -4.94
CA VAL A 136 -10.19 0.88 -6.36
C VAL A 136 -11.66 0.50 -6.54
N TYR A 137 -12.22 -0.31 -5.65
CA TYR A 137 -13.64 -0.66 -5.67
C TYR A 137 -14.52 0.59 -5.57
N THR A 138 -14.21 1.51 -4.65
CA THR A 138 -14.95 2.78 -4.50
C THR A 138 -14.91 3.60 -5.78
N CYS A 139 -13.74 3.74 -6.40
CA CYS A 139 -13.55 4.41 -7.68
C CYS A 139 -14.39 3.75 -8.81
N LEU A 140 -14.27 2.43 -8.99
CA LEU A 140 -15.00 1.70 -10.02
C LEU A 140 -16.52 1.73 -9.80
N TYR A 141 -16.98 1.69 -8.55
CA TYR A 141 -18.39 1.83 -8.21
C TYR A 141 -18.92 3.21 -8.62
N LEU A 142 -18.23 4.28 -8.22
CA LEU A 142 -18.60 5.66 -8.58
C LEU A 142 -18.55 5.92 -10.10
N GLN A 143 -17.72 5.18 -10.82
CA GLN A 143 -17.65 5.26 -12.29
C GLN A 143 -18.85 4.63 -12.98
N ARG A 144 -19.39 3.53 -12.45
CA ARG A 144 -20.42 2.71 -13.13
C ARG A 144 -21.81 2.86 -12.54
N SER A 145 -21.94 3.45 -11.36
CA SER A 145 -23.18 3.49 -10.62
C SER A 145 -23.41 4.85 -9.98
N THR A 146 -24.69 5.20 -9.80
CA THR A 146 -25.09 6.39 -9.04
C THR A 146 -25.36 5.97 -7.59
N PRO A 147 -24.48 6.34 -6.63
CA PRO A 147 -24.70 5.99 -5.23
C PRO A 147 -26.00 6.61 -4.73
N LYS A 148 -26.87 5.79 -4.13
CA LYS A 148 -28.13 6.23 -3.51
C LYS A 148 -28.11 5.94 -2.01
N GLY A 149 -28.59 6.90 -1.22
CA GLY A 149 -28.76 6.71 0.23
C GLY A 149 -27.44 6.52 0.97
N PHE A 150 -27.36 5.44 1.76
CA PHE A 150 -26.24 5.15 2.66
C PHE A 150 -25.44 3.89 2.28
N SER A 151 -25.77 3.20 1.17
CA SER A 151 -25.15 1.91 0.83
C SER A 151 -23.63 2.01 0.67
N LEU A 152 -23.14 2.92 -0.18
CA LEU A 152 -21.72 3.14 -0.38
C LEU A 152 -21.02 3.68 0.88
N PRO A 153 -21.53 4.70 1.59
CA PRO A 153 -20.96 5.15 2.86
C PRO A 153 -20.84 4.03 3.90
N ILE A 154 -21.89 3.22 4.10
CA ILE A 154 -21.88 2.10 5.04
C ILE A 154 -20.83 1.07 4.65
N LEU A 155 -20.74 0.72 3.37
CA LEU A 155 -19.72 -0.19 2.88
C LEU A 155 -18.30 0.34 3.16
N ILE A 156 -18.04 1.62 2.85
CA ILE A 156 -16.75 2.27 3.14
C ILE A 156 -16.47 2.27 4.65
N GLY A 157 -17.46 2.58 5.48
CA GLY A 157 -17.32 2.61 6.94
C GLY A 157 -17.02 1.23 7.56
N ILE A 158 -17.75 0.19 7.12
CA ILE A 158 -17.49 -1.20 7.54
C ILE A 158 -16.09 -1.63 7.09
N SER A 159 -15.73 -1.38 5.83
CA SER A 159 -14.38 -1.66 5.33
C SER A 159 -13.32 -0.93 6.15
N ALA A 160 -13.53 0.33 6.52
CA ALA A 160 -12.60 1.09 7.35
C ALA A 160 -12.40 0.46 8.74
N ILE A 161 -13.46 -0.02 9.39
CA ILE A 161 -13.34 -0.76 10.66
C ILE A 161 -12.50 -2.02 10.46
N VAL A 162 -12.80 -2.81 9.42
CA VAL A 162 -12.07 -4.04 9.10
C VAL A 162 -10.59 -3.74 8.83
N LEU A 163 -10.28 -2.70 8.05
CA LEU A 163 -8.91 -2.28 7.77
C LEU A 163 -8.13 -1.97 9.04
N VAL A 164 -8.72 -1.21 9.97
CA VAL A 164 -8.09 -0.87 11.25
C VAL A 164 -7.86 -2.12 12.12
N LEU A 165 -8.79 -3.07 12.12
CA LEU A 165 -8.64 -4.35 12.85
C LEU A 165 -7.60 -5.29 12.22
N ILE A 166 -7.45 -5.24 10.89
CA ILE A 166 -6.40 -5.96 10.15
C ILE A 166 -5.02 -5.35 10.45
N HIS A 167 -4.93 -4.02 10.44
CA HIS A 167 -3.73 -3.27 10.79
C HIS A 167 -4.06 -1.83 11.23
N GLU A 168 -3.76 -1.49 12.48
CA GLU A 168 -4.22 -0.23 13.10
C GLU A 168 -3.65 1.02 12.43
N MET A 169 -2.42 0.96 11.90
CA MET A 169 -1.80 2.08 11.16
C MET A 169 -2.64 2.57 9.98
N LEU A 170 -3.50 1.72 9.41
CA LEU A 170 -4.34 2.08 8.26
C LEU A 170 -5.33 3.20 8.60
N VAL A 171 -5.61 3.45 9.89
CA VAL A 171 -6.41 4.59 10.34
C VAL A 171 -5.87 5.93 9.79
N ALA A 172 -4.54 6.07 9.71
CA ALA A 172 -3.89 7.28 9.22
C ALA A 172 -4.16 7.54 7.73
N TYR A 173 -4.56 6.51 6.99
CA TYR A 173 -4.76 6.53 5.54
C TYR A 173 -6.23 6.56 5.10
N LEU A 174 -7.18 6.49 6.05
CA LEU A 174 -8.61 6.39 5.72
C LEU A 174 -9.18 7.62 4.99
N SER A 175 -8.55 8.79 5.13
CA SER A 175 -8.96 9.99 4.38
C SER A 175 -8.82 9.81 2.87
N TYR A 176 -8.02 8.86 2.38
CA TYR A 176 -7.99 8.53 0.95
C TYR A 176 -9.32 7.95 0.45
N LEU A 177 -10.13 7.32 1.30
CA LEU A 177 -11.40 6.71 0.90
C LEU A 177 -12.51 7.74 0.65
N ILE A 178 -12.42 8.95 1.23
CA ILE A 178 -13.41 10.03 0.99
C ILE A 178 -13.05 10.90 -0.22
N ILE A 179 -11.78 10.93 -0.64
CA ILE A 179 -11.33 11.79 -1.75
C ILE A 179 -12.08 11.48 -3.08
N PRO A 180 -12.23 10.21 -3.52
CA PRO A 180 -13.02 9.89 -4.71
C PRO A 180 -14.47 10.35 -4.60
N VAL A 181 -15.06 10.31 -3.41
CA VAL A 181 -16.44 10.76 -3.17
C VAL A 181 -16.57 12.28 -3.35
N ILE A 182 -15.63 13.05 -2.81
CA ILE A 182 -15.59 14.52 -2.98
C ILE A 182 -15.38 14.88 -4.45
N LEU A 183 -14.49 14.18 -5.15
CA LEU A 183 -14.24 14.37 -6.58
C LEU A 183 -15.47 14.05 -7.43
N TYR A 184 -16.19 12.97 -7.10
CA TYR A 184 -17.42 12.58 -7.77
C TYR A 184 -18.52 13.63 -7.60
N GLU A 185 -18.77 14.09 -6.37
CA GLU A 185 -19.79 15.12 -6.11
C GLU A 185 -19.37 16.53 -6.58
N ARG A 186 -18.07 16.75 -6.85
CA ARG A 186 -17.46 18.06 -7.14
C ARG A 186 -17.75 19.13 -6.08
N ARG A 187 -18.04 18.70 -4.85
CA ARG A 187 -18.28 19.52 -3.64
C ARG A 187 -18.28 18.61 -2.42
N PHE A 188 -18.30 19.20 -1.22
CA PHE A 188 -18.61 18.45 -0.01
C PHE A 188 -20.13 18.23 0.11
N GLY A 189 -20.66 17.27 -0.65
CA GLY A 189 -22.08 17.01 -0.76
C GLY A 189 -22.62 16.07 0.33
N GLN A 190 -23.83 15.54 0.08
CA GLN A 190 -24.48 14.64 1.03
C GLN A 190 -23.74 13.30 1.12
N LEU A 191 -23.22 12.79 -0.01
CA LEU A 191 -22.49 11.54 -0.01
C LEU A 191 -21.16 11.68 0.75
N ALA A 192 -20.41 12.75 0.52
CA ALA A 192 -19.17 13.05 1.24
C ALA A 192 -19.42 13.18 2.75
N ARG A 193 -20.47 13.91 3.17
CA ARG A 193 -20.85 14.01 4.59
C ARG A 193 -21.19 12.65 5.19
N ARG A 194 -21.97 11.81 4.49
CA ARG A 194 -22.32 10.46 4.96
C ARG A 194 -21.09 9.56 5.05
N THR A 195 -20.19 9.63 4.08
CA THR A 195 -18.93 8.88 4.10
C THR A 195 -18.04 9.31 5.27
N LEU A 196 -17.92 10.62 5.53
CA LEU A 196 -17.16 11.12 6.68
C LEU A 196 -17.71 10.57 8.00
N LEU A 197 -19.04 10.62 8.18
CA LEU A 197 -19.69 10.06 9.36
C LEU A 197 -19.47 8.55 9.49
N ALA A 198 -19.52 7.82 8.36
CA ALA A 198 -19.29 6.38 8.34
C ALA A 198 -17.83 5.98 8.66
N LEU A 199 -16.86 6.89 8.51
CA LEU A 199 -15.47 6.65 8.91
C LEU A 199 -15.24 6.81 10.43
N LEU A 200 -16.09 7.56 11.14
CA LEU A 200 -15.88 7.85 12.58
C LEU A 200 -15.78 6.59 13.47
N PRO A 201 -16.58 5.52 13.28
CA PRO A 201 -16.43 4.30 14.07
C PRO A 201 -15.04 3.67 13.98
N SER A 202 -14.38 3.74 12.82
CA SER A 202 -13.03 3.20 12.66
C SER A 202 -11.98 3.98 13.46
N MET A 203 -12.18 5.29 13.66
CA MET A 203 -11.34 6.11 14.53
C MET A 203 -11.49 5.70 16.00
N ILE A 204 -12.72 5.41 16.44
CA ILE A 204 -12.99 4.92 17.80
C ILE A 204 -12.29 3.57 18.01
N VAL A 205 -12.41 2.64 17.05
CA VAL A 205 -11.71 1.35 17.11
C VAL A 205 -10.20 1.55 17.18
N ALA A 206 -9.63 2.44 16.37
CA ALA A 206 -8.20 2.73 16.41
C ALA A 206 -7.75 3.25 17.79
N ILE A 207 -8.52 4.17 18.40
CA ILE A 207 -8.24 4.69 19.74
C ILE A 207 -8.25 3.53 20.76
N LEU A 208 -9.26 2.65 20.70
CA LEU A 208 -9.33 1.48 21.59
C LEU A 208 -8.13 0.55 21.41
N LEU A 209 -7.67 0.30 20.18
CA LEU A 209 -6.48 -0.52 19.91
C LEU A 209 -5.20 0.10 20.49
N VAL A 210 -5.05 1.42 20.45
CA VAL A 210 -3.88 2.12 21.01
C VAL A 210 -3.81 1.98 22.54
N THR A 211 -4.95 1.83 23.24
CA THR A 211 -4.95 1.64 24.70
C THR A 211 -4.40 0.28 25.17
N ARG A 212 -4.27 -0.70 24.27
CA ARG A 212 -3.73 -2.04 24.58
C ARG A 212 -2.60 -2.39 23.60
N PRO A 213 -1.43 -1.72 23.71
CA PRO A 213 -0.39 -1.83 22.71
C PRO A 213 0.36 -3.17 22.76
N THR A 214 0.54 -3.79 23.92
CA THR A 214 1.43 -4.95 24.05
C THR A 214 0.71 -6.22 24.45
N ILE A 215 1.25 -7.36 24.02
CA ILE A 215 0.83 -8.69 24.49
C ILE A 215 1.86 -9.23 25.51
N ASN A 216 1.41 -10.09 26.41
CA ASN A 216 2.29 -10.78 27.36
C ASN A 216 2.89 -12.07 26.75
N GLU A 217 3.86 -12.65 27.44
CA GLU A 217 4.55 -13.86 27.00
C GLU A 217 3.60 -15.07 26.87
N THR A 218 2.60 -15.18 27.74
CA THR A 218 1.60 -16.27 27.69
C THR A 218 0.76 -16.20 26.41
N THR A 219 0.27 -15.01 26.04
CA THR A 219 -0.48 -14.80 24.80
C THR A 219 0.40 -15.05 23.58
N TRP A 220 1.65 -14.62 23.61
CA TRP A 220 2.63 -14.89 22.54
C TRP A 220 2.86 -16.41 22.36
N LYS A 221 3.04 -17.18 23.43
CA LYS A 221 3.20 -18.65 23.37
C LYS A 221 1.99 -19.33 22.76
N VAL A 222 0.78 -18.95 23.18
CA VAL A 222 -0.47 -19.52 22.64
C VAL A 222 -0.60 -19.18 21.15
N LEU A 223 -0.33 -17.94 20.75
CA LEU A 223 -0.35 -17.52 19.35
C LEU A 223 0.63 -18.34 18.49
N CYS A 224 1.87 -18.50 18.93
CA CYS A 224 2.86 -19.31 18.20
C CYS A 224 2.50 -20.79 18.14
N SER A 225 1.89 -21.34 19.19
CA SER A 225 1.40 -22.73 19.21
C SER A 225 0.25 -22.97 18.23
N SER A 226 -0.55 -21.94 17.92
CA SER A 226 -1.70 -22.07 17.01
C SER A 226 -1.32 -22.10 15.53
N ILE A 227 -0.07 -21.81 15.18
CA ILE A 227 0.42 -21.69 13.80
C ILE A 227 1.17 -22.97 13.35
N GLN A 228 1.27 -23.97 14.24
CA GLN A 228 1.92 -25.25 13.98
C GLN A 228 1.31 -26.00 12.77
N PRO A 229 2.09 -26.87 12.08
CA PRO A 229 3.46 -27.30 12.41
C PRO A 229 4.57 -26.44 11.76
N VAL A 230 4.23 -25.35 11.07
CA VAL A 230 5.20 -24.53 10.29
C VAL A 230 5.19 -23.07 10.79
N PRO A 231 5.55 -22.80 12.05
CA PRO A 231 5.53 -21.44 12.58
C PRO A 231 6.63 -20.56 11.94
N PRO A 232 6.44 -19.24 11.85
CA PRO A 232 7.52 -18.33 11.46
C PRO A 232 8.71 -18.33 12.44
N ARG A 233 9.90 -17.93 11.98
CA ARG A 233 11.16 -17.98 12.76
C ARG A 233 11.12 -17.24 14.10
N ASP A 234 10.38 -16.14 14.17
CA ASP A 234 10.22 -15.34 15.38
C ASP A 234 9.39 -16.07 16.46
N CYS A 235 8.64 -17.12 16.09
CA CYS A 235 7.97 -18.02 17.03
C CYS A 235 8.83 -19.18 17.52
N LEU A 236 9.91 -19.54 16.80
CA LEU A 236 10.78 -20.68 17.15
C LEU A 236 11.91 -20.32 18.11
N SER A 237 12.33 -19.05 18.10
CA SER A 237 13.60 -18.61 18.66
C SER A 237 13.50 -17.93 20.02
N HIS A 238 12.40 -18.12 20.76
CA HIS A 238 12.18 -17.51 22.07
C HIS A 238 12.48 -16.00 22.15
N GLY A 239 12.32 -15.27 21.03
CA GLY A 239 12.57 -13.83 20.95
C GLY A 239 13.99 -13.41 20.51
N GLU A 240 14.86 -14.35 20.10
CA GLU A 240 16.16 -14.02 19.49
C GLU A 240 15.99 -13.37 18.11
N TYR A 241 14.96 -13.78 17.34
CA TYR A 241 14.57 -13.09 16.11
C TYR A 241 13.45 -12.07 16.35
N LEU A 242 13.66 -10.86 15.84
CA LEU A 242 12.61 -9.84 15.79
C LEU A 242 11.79 -10.01 14.51
N GLY A 243 10.48 -10.21 14.67
CA GLY A 243 9.52 -10.44 13.61
C GLY A 243 8.18 -9.79 13.90
N ALA A 244 7.23 -9.95 12.99
CA ALA A 244 5.91 -9.31 13.12
C ALA A 244 5.16 -9.76 14.39
N ILE A 245 5.33 -11.01 14.83
CA ILE A 245 4.66 -11.57 16.01
C ILE A 245 5.42 -11.14 17.27
N THR A 246 6.75 -11.26 17.31
CA THR A 246 7.53 -10.83 18.49
C THR A 246 7.47 -9.32 18.72
N PHE A 247 7.30 -8.49 17.68
CA PHE A 247 7.12 -7.04 17.81
C PHE A 247 5.83 -6.66 18.57
N LEU A 248 4.84 -7.55 18.66
CA LEU A 248 3.64 -7.32 19.49
C LEU A 248 3.96 -7.30 21.00
N THR A 249 5.07 -7.92 21.42
CA THR A 249 5.53 -7.92 22.81
C THR A 249 6.27 -6.62 23.18
N LYS A 250 6.59 -5.79 22.18
CA LYS A 250 7.40 -4.58 22.36
C LYS A 250 6.52 -3.34 22.49
N ASP A 251 6.90 -2.48 23.42
CA ASP A 251 6.22 -1.22 23.67
C ASP A 251 6.63 -0.13 22.68
N THR A 252 5.98 1.03 22.77
CA THR A 252 6.27 2.18 21.91
C THR A 252 7.69 2.69 22.11
N PHE A 253 8.22 2.65 23.34
CA PHE A 253 9.57 3.13 23.63
C PHE A 253 10.62 2.28 22.88
N PHE A 254 10.49 0.96 22.92
CA PHE A 254 11.32 0.05 22.14
C PHE A 254 11.24 0.37 20.64
N GLY A 255 10.03 0.58 20.10
CA GLY A 255 9.85 0.95 18.68
C GLY A 255 10.59 2.23 18.29
N ILE A 256 10.57 3.25 19.16
CA ILE A 256 11.31 4.50 18.96
C ILE A 256 12.82 4.26 18.97
N GLN A 257 13.34 3.52 19.95
CA GLN A 257 14.77 3.21 20.04
C GLN A 257 15.23 2.37 18.84
N PHE A 258 14.44 1.37 18.46
CA PHE A 258 14.68 0.55 17.29
C PHE A 258 14.76 1.40 16.03
N THR A 259 13.79 2.28 15.80
CA THR A 259 13.79 3.16 14.62
C THR A 259 14.99 4.11 14.62
N ARG A 260 15.35 4.68 15.77
CA ARG A 260 16.53 5.55 15.90
C ARG A 260 17.83 4.84 15.57
N LEU A 261 17.98 3.58 15.98
CA LEU A 261 19.18 2.77 15.71
C LEU A 261 19.46 2.62 14.20
N PHE A 262 18.40 2.47 13.40
CA PHE A 262 18.51 2.35 11.93
C PHE A 262 18.44 3.69 11.19
N THR A 263 18.18 4.80 11.89
CA THR A 263 18.09 6.13 11.27
C THR A 263 19.48 6.78 11.26
N THR A 264 20.20 6.63 10.15
CA THR A 264 21.48 7.32 9.91
C THR A 264 21.28 8.57 9.03
N PRO A 265 22.24 9.52 9.02
CA PRO A 265 22.17 10.67 8.10
C PRO A 265 21.98 10.27 6.64
N GLU A 266 22.61 9.18 6.20
CA GLU A 266 22.43 8.64 4.85
C GLU A 266 20.97 8.21 4.61
N THR A 267 20.40 7.39 5.51
CA THR A 267 19.02 6.91 5.37
C THR A 267 18.02 8.06 5.29
N VAL A 268 18.22 9.11 6.08
CA VAL A 268 17.38 10.33 6.05
C VAL A 268 17.46 11.00 4.69
N VAL A 269 18.67 11.22 4.16
CA VAL A 269 18.85 11.85 2.85
C VAL A 269 18.23 10.99 1.74
N VAL A 270 18.47 9.67 1.75
CA VAL A 270 17.90 8.73 0.78
C VAL A 270 16.37 8.78 0.80
N TYR A 271 15.74 8.77 1.98
CA TYR A 271 14.28 8.85 2.07
C TYR A 271 13.72 10.21 1.67
N VAL A 272 14.40 11.31 1.99
CA VAL A 272 13.98 12.64 1.51
C VAL A 272 14.03 12.68 -0.02
N LEU A 273 15.13 12.26 -0.63
CA LEU A 273 15.28 12.25 -2.09
C LEU A 273 14.27 11.33 -2.77
N THR A 274 14.14 10.08 -2.32
CA THR A 274 13.21 9.12 -2.92
C THR A 274 11.75 9.50 -2.70
N SER A 275 11.41 10.15 -1.58
CA SER A 275 10.07 10.75 -1.38
C SER A 275 9.78 11.85 -2.38
N LEU A 276 10.73 12.76 -2.60
CA LEU A 276 10.59 13.83 -3.59
C LEU A 276 10.44 13.27 -5.01
N LEU A 277 11.27 12.28 -5.37
CA LEU A 277 11.19 11.59 -6.66
C LEU A 277 9.84 10.89 -6.84
N SER A 278 9.29 10.30 -5.78
CA SER A 278 8.00 9.63 -5.82
C SER A 278 6.83 10.57 -6.16
N VAL A 279 6.95 11.85 -5.82
CA VAL A 279 5.92 12.88 -6.08
C VAL A 279 5.99 13.40 -7.52
N ILE A 280 7.14 13.30 -8.20
CA ILE A 280 7.33 13.84 -9.57
C ILE A 280 6.29 13.31 -10.57
N PRO A 281 6.04 11.99 -10.70
CA PRO A 281 5.04 11.48 -11.64
C PRO A 281 3.63 11.99 -11.37
N ILE A 282 3.28 12.19 -10.09
CA ILE A 282 1.98 12.74 -9.68
C ILE A 282 1.87 14.19 -10.17
N LEU A 283 2.86 15.03 -9.87
CA LEU A 283 2.87 16.42 -10.31
C LEU A 283 2.88 16.53 -11.83
N TYR A 284 3.62 15.65 -12.51
CA TYR A 284 3.68 15.64 -13.96
C TYR A 284 2.31 15.35 -14.59
N VAL A 285 1.56 14.35 -14.08
CA VAL A 285 0.19 14.08 -14.54
C VAL A 285 -0.77 15.22 -14.20
N VAL A 286 -0.69 15.76 -12.98
CA VAL A 286 -1.53 16.90 -12.57
C VAL A 286 -1.31 18.09 -13.51
N TYR A 287 -0.06 18.35 -13.90
CA TYR A 287 0.33 19.41 -14.83
C TYR A 287 -0.08 19.13 -16.28
N SER A 288 0.29 17.98 -16.84
CA SER A 288 0.02 17.64 -18.24
C SER A 288 -1.48 17.63 -18.57
N TYR A 289 -2.33 17.24 -17.62
CA TYR A 289 -3.78 17.20 -17.81
C TYR A 289 -4.53 18.40 -17.20
N LYS A 290 -3.79 19.37 -16.65
CA LYS A 290 -4.31 20.57 -15.98
C LYS A 290 -5.45 20.25 -15.01
N LEU A 291 -5.23 19.25 -14.14
CA LEU A 291 -6.31 18.69 -13.31
C LEU A 291 -6.91 19.73 -12.35
N TRP A 292 -6.15 20.75 -11.96
CA TRP A 292 -6.64 21.84 -11.11
C TRP A 292 -7.68 22.73 -11.80
N GLU A 293 -7.65 22.89 -13.12
CA GLU A 293 -8.63 23.72 -13.85
C GLU A 293 -10.00 23.03 -13.94
N ARG A 294 -10.03 21.71 -13.73
CA ARG A 294 -11.25 20.89 -13.82
C ARG A 294 -12.09 20.92 -12.54
N LEU A 295 -11.54 21.48 -11.46
CA LEU A 295 -12.12 21.43 -10.12
C LEU A 295 -12.28 22.85 -9.56
N ALA A 296 -13.37 23.08 -8.83
CA ALA A 296 -13.54 24.34 -8.09
C ALA A 296 -12.46 24.47 -7.01
N ARG A 297 -12.04 25.71 -6.71
CA ARG A 297 -11.02 25.99 -5.67
C ARG A 297 -11.37 25.35 -4.31
N THR A 298 -12.66 25.35 -3.95
CA THR A 298 -13.14 24.69 -2.73
C THR A 298 -12.89 23.18 -2.72
N VAL A 299 -13.04 22.50 -3.87
CA VAL A 299 -12.77 21.06 -3.98
C VAL A 299 -11.28 20.79 -3.85
N LEU A 300 -10.44 21.58 -4.51
CA LEU A 300 -8.98 21.48 -4.39
C LEU A 300 -8.53 21.69 -2.94
N PHE A 301 -9.09 22.68 -2.25
CA PHE A 301 -8.82 22.92 -0.83
C PHE A 301 -9.22 21.72 0.03
N LEU A 302 -10.40 21.13 -0.17
CA LEU A 302 -10.85 19.96 0.58
C LEU A 302 -9.95 18.74 0.36
N ILE A 303 -9.54 18.49 -0.89
CA ILE A 303 -8.60 17.42 -1.22
C ILE A 303 -7.24 17.67 -0.56
N GLY A 304 -6.75 18.91 -0.62
CA GLY A 304 -5.54 19.35 0.06
C GLY A 304 -5.62 19.10 1.57
N LEU A 305 -6.74 19.45 2.20
CA LEU A 305 -7.00 19.18 3.62
C LEU A 305 -6.98 17.68 3.93
N CYS A 306 -7.63 16.84 3.11
CA CYS A 306 -7.60 15.39 3.28
C CYS A 306 -6.17 14.83 3.20
N PHE A 307 -5.36 15.29 2.23
CA PHE A 307 -3.96 14.87 2.10
C PHE A 307 -3.10 15.38 3.26
N SER A 308 -3.22 16.64 3.65
CA SER A 308 -2.51 17.21 4.79
C SER A 308 -2.84 16.46 6.08
N ALA A 309 -4.12 16.12 6.29
CA ALA A 309 -4.53 15.30 7.43
C ALA A 309 -3.86 13.92 7.40
N THR A 310 -3.80 13.25 6.24
CA THR A 310 -3.08 11.97 6.13
C THR A 310 -1.61 12.11 6.51
N ILE A 311 -0.91 13.11 5.96
CA ILE A 311 0.52 13.33 6.22
C ILE A 311 0.75 13.58 7.71
N VAL A 312 -0.06 14.41 8.35
CA VAL A 312 0.04 14.67 9.79
C VAL A 312 -0.17 13.40 10.61
N LEU A 313 -1.15 12.56 10.22
CA LEU A 313 -1.44 11.30 10.91
C LEU A 313 -0.36 10.23 10.68
N THR A 314 0.44 10.32 9.62
CA THR A 314 1.53 9.35 9.36
C THR A 314 2.84 9.74 10.02
N ILE A 315 3.06 11.01 10.42
CA ILE A 315 4.28 11.45 11.13
C ILE A 315 4.63 10.56 12.35
N PRO A 316 3.68 10.22 13.25
CA PRO A 316 3.99 9.33 14.38
C PRO A 316 4.51 7.95 13.95
N LEU A 317 4.10 7.44 12.79
CA LEU A 317 4.56 6.14 12.28
C LEU A 317 6.04 6.17 11.92
N PHE A 318 6.52 7.27 11.31
CA PHE A 318 7.96 7.45 11.02
C PHE A 318 8.82 7.54 12.29
N ILE A 319 8.23 7.83 13.45
CA ILE A 319 8.95 7.89 14.73
C ILE A 319 9.10 6.49 15.36
N VAL A 320 8.09 5.62 15.19
CA VAL A 320 7.98 4.36 15.93
C VAL A 320 8.30 3.13 15.06
N ALA A 321 8.25 3.25 13.73
CA ALA A 321 8.44 2.15 12.81
C ALA A 321 9.41 2.51 11.68
N ALA A 322 10.26 1.54 11.31
CA ALA A 322 11.37 1.70 10.38
C ALA A 322 11.01 1.45 8.89
N ASP A 323 9.74 1.18 8.57
CA ASP A 323 9.26 0.86 7.21
C ASP A 323 8.93 2.12 6.39
N TYR A 324 9.85 3.08 6.32
CA TYR A 324 9.56 4.41 5.73
C TYR A 324 9.11 4.32 4.27
N GLY A 325 9.72 3.46 3.48
CA GLY A 325 9.34 3.25 2.08
C GLY A 325 7.92 2.70 1.93
N ARG A 326 7.48 1.84 2.87
CA ARG A 326 6.10 1.33 2.91
C ARG A 326 5.11 2.47 3.15
N PHE A 327 5.40 3.38 4.08
CA PHE A 327 4.50 4.51 4.36
C PHE A 327 4.39 5.48 3.19
N ILE A 328 5.53 5.81 2.57
CA ILE A 328 5.58 6.63 1.36
C ILE A 328 4.79 5.95 0.23
N SER A 329 5.02 4.66 -0.03
CA SER A 329 4.36 3.96 -1.13
C SER A 329 2.84 3.85 -0.95
N ILE A 330 2.32 3.76 0.28
CA ILE A 330 0.87 3.83 0.53
C ILE A 330 0.29 5.16 0.05
N HIS A 331 0.91 6.29 0.42
CA HIS A 331 0.47 7.61 -0.04
C HIS A 331 0.48 7.70 -1.58
N ILE A 332 1.58 7.30 -2.20
CA ILE A 332 1.77 7.38 -3.66
C ILE A 332 0.78 6.47 -4.38
N THR A 333 0.54 5.27 -3.87
CA THR A 333 -0.42 4.30 -4.43
C THR A 333 -1.84 4.85 -4.38
N CYS A 334 -2.29 5.33 -3.22
CA CYS A 334 -3.63 5.89 -3.07
C CYS A 334 -3.87 7.14 -3.95
N ILE A 335 -2.87 8.03 -4.05
CA ILE A 335 -2.96 9.21 -4.93
C ILE A 335 -3.00 8.78 -6.40
N SER A 336 -2.10 7.88 -6.81
CA SER A 336 -2.00 7.41 -8.20
C SER A 336 -3.30 6.75 -8.66
N LEU A 337 -3.87 5.84 -7.87
CA LEU A 337 -5.15 5.18 -8.16
C LEU A 337 -6.28 6.20 -8.32
N THR A 338 -6.34 7.19 -7.42
CA THR A 338 -7.36 8.24 -7.46
C THR A 338 -7.23 9.11 -8.71
N ILE A 339 -6.01 9.49 -9.09
CA ILE A 339 -5.73 10.28 -10.30
C ILE A 339 -6.08 9.49 -11.56
N LEU A 340 -5.66 8.22 -11.65
CA LEU A 340 -5.94 7.34 -12.77
C LEU A 340 -7.45 7.19 -12.99
N TRP A 341 -8.20 7.01 -11.91
CA TRP A 341 -9.66 7.04 -11.95
C TRP A 341 -10.23 8.38 -12.42
N PHE A 342 -9.77 9.50 -11.85
CA PHE A 342 -10.28 10.82 -12.17
C PHE A 342 -10.06 11.22 -13.64
N LEU A 343 -8.92 10.79 -14.22
CA LEU A 343 -8.65 10.96 -15.65
C LEU A 343 -9.73 10.30 -16.53
N GLN A 344 -10.33 9.20 -16.08
CA GLN A 344 -11.39 8.52 -16.83
C GLN A 344 -12.76 9.23 -16.75
N LEU A 345 -13.03 9.98 -15.67
CA LEU A 345 -14.31 10.67 -15.49
C LEU A 345 -14.47 11.93 -16.34
N SER A 346 -13.38 12.49 -16.86
CA SER A 346 -13.41 13.69 -17.67
C SER A 346 -12.51 13.50 -18.89
N PRO A 347 -12.96 12.72 -19.88
CA PRO A 347 -12.19 12.45 -21.11
C PRO A 347 -12.13 13.67 -22.04
N ALA A 348 -12.33 14.89 -21.52
CA ALA A 348 -12.10 16.11 -22.28
C ALA A 348 -10.69 16.03 -22.88
N ARG A 349 -10.67 15.77 -24.19
CA ARG A 349 -9.53 15.58 -25.07
C ARG A 349 -8.67 16.83 -25.02
N ILE A 350 -7.86 16.93 -24.00
CA ILE A 350 -6.56 17.54 -24.15
C ILE A 350 -5.67 16.32 -24.26
N ASP A 351 -5.47 15.83 -25.49
CA ASP A 351 -4.23 15.10 -25.73
C ASP A 351 -3.14 16.09 -25.28
N PRO A 352 -2.34 15.75 -24.26
CA PRO A 352 -1.23 16.63 -23.87
C PRO A 352 -0.46 16.91 -25.15
N GLU A 353 -0.28 18.21 -25.49
CA GLU A 353 0.18 18.68 -26.80
C GLU A 353 1.05 17.66 -27.53
N THR A 354 0.53 17.17 -28.65
CA THR A 354 0.94 15.96 -29.39
C THR A 354 2.34 16.00 -30.01
N HIS A 355 3.16 17.00 -29.67
CA HIS A 355 4.56 17.11 -30.07
C HIS A 355 5.51 16.80 -28.90
N GLN A 356 5.34 15.65 -28.26
CA GLN A 356 6.33 15.18 -27.30
C GLN A 356 7.49 14.55 -28.04
N THR A 357 8.66 15.18 -27.95
CA THR A 357 9.87 14.73 -28.62
C THR A 357 10.32 13.36 -28.06
N PRO A 358 11.00 12.53 -28.86
CA PRO A 358 11.58 11.26 -28.38
C PRO A 358 12.43 11.41 -27.12
N PHE A 359 13.03 12.58 -26.91
CA PHE A 359 13.80 12.92 -25.71
C PHE A 359 12.98 12.86 -24.41
N VAL A 360 11.68 13.22 -24.43
CA VAL A 360 10.82 13.12 -23.24
C VAL A 360 10.65 11.66 -22.83
N TRP A 361 10.42 10.78 -23.80
CA TRP A 361 10.30 9.33 -23.54
C TRP A 361 11.60 8.73 -22.99
N ILE A 362 12.75 9.10 -23.57
CA ILE A 362 14.06 8.71 -23.05
C ILE A 362 14.23 9.21 -21.60
N GLY A 363 13.88 10.47 -21.34
CA GLY A 363 13.91 11.07 -20.01
C GLY A 363 13.05 10.31 -18.99
N ILE A 364 11.83 9.89 -19.37
CA ILE A 364 10.97 9.07 -18.50
C ILE A 364 11.58 7.70 -18.25
N VAL A 365 12.08 7.01 -19.28
CA VAL A 365 12.73 5.71 -19.09
C VAL A 365 13.91 5.83 -18.15
N LEU A 366 14.80 6.80 -18.38
CA LEU A 366 15.93 7.09 -17.49
C LEU A 366 15.44 7.40 -16.07
N PHE A 367 14.44 8.25 -15.92
CA PHE A 367 13.87 8.57 -14.61
C PHE A 367 13.39 7.31 -13.87
N LEU A 368 12.66 6.42 -14.55
CA LEU A 368 12.08 5.24 -13.93
C LEU A 368 13.13 4.20 -13.52
N ILE A 369 14.22 4.03 -14.29
CA ILE A 369 15.24 3.01 -14.01
C ILE A 369 16.34 3.47 -13.03
N ASN A 370 16.50 4.78 -12.84
CA ASN A 370 17.62 5.34 -12.08
C ASN A 370 17.45 5.30 -10.56
N TRP A 371 16.25 5.01 -10.06
CA TRP A 371 16.01 4.97 -8.62
C TRP A 371 15.02 3.91 -8.20
N LYS A 372 15.09 3.52 -6.93
CA LYS A 372 14.16 2.63 -6.24
C LYS A 372 13.77 3.28 -4.91
N LEU A 373 12.55 3.04 -4.46
CA LEU A 373 12.14 3.40 -3.10
C LEU A 373 12.50 2.24 -2.15
N PRO A 374 13.49 2.38 -1.26
CA PRO A 374 13.87 1.31 -0.34
C PRO A 374 12.75 1.07 0.66
N MET A 375 12.34 -0.18 0.89
CA MET A 375 11.22 -0.44 1.79
C MET A 375 11.53 -0.09 3.25
N TRP A 376 12.68 -0.52 3.74
CA TRP A 376 13.07 -0.49 5.15
C TRP A 376 14.40 0.25 5.34
N LEU A 377 14.59 0.87 6.51
CA LEU A 377 15.75 1.72 6.81
C LEU A 377 17.12 1.06 6.52
N LEU A 378 17.30 -0.23 6.78
CA LEU A 378 18.58 -0.91 6.47
C LEU A 378 18.92 -0.90 4.97
N PHE A 379 17.91 -0.92 4.11
CA PHE A 379 18.10 -0.90 2.66
C PHE A 379 18.23 0.53 2.11
N ALA A 380 18.05 1.55 2.94
CA ALA A 380 18.05 2.95 2.53
C ALA A 380 19.47 3.52 2.43
N THR A 381 20.27 2.93 1.55
CA THR A 381 21.60 3.42 1.16
C THR A 381 21.57 3.99 -0.24
N PHE A 382 22.50 4.89 -0.58
CA PHE A 382 22.61 5.41 -1.95
C PHE A 382 22.82 4.29 -2.97
N GLN A 383 23.59 3.26 -2.61
CA GLN A 383 23.86 2.12 -3.47
C GLN A 383 22.59 1.37 -3.90
N HIS A 384 21.69 1.13 -2.94
CA HIS A 384 20.46 0.39 -3.19
C HIS A 384 19.38 1.28 -3.82
N ALA A 385 19.28 2.53 -3.40
CA ALA A 385 18.30 3.48 -3.89
C ALA A 385 18.62 3.98 -5.31
N PHE A 386 19.89 4.10 -5.69
CA PHE A 386 20.35 4.67 -6.96
C PHE A 386 21.40 3.77 -7.64
N PRO A 387 20.99 2.60 -8.18
CA PRO A 387 21.93 1.58 -8.65
C PRO A 387 22.80 2.05 -9.82
N LEU A 388 22.25 2.81 -10.76
CA LEU A 388 22.98 3.30 -11.94
C LEU A 388 24.02 4.36 -11.58
N ILE A 389 23.68 5.30 -10.69
CA ILE A 389 24.62 6.31 -10.20
C ILE A 389 25.77 5.64 -9.46
N SER A 390 25.46 4.62 -8.66
CA SER A 390 26.44 3.89 -7.87
C SER A 390 27.40 3.09 -8.74
N LEU A 391 26.92 2.52 -9.86
CA LEU A 391 27.77 1.84 -10.84
C LEU A 391 28.75 2.80 -11.54
N LEU A 392 28.33 4.05 -11.80
CA LEU A 392 29.20 5.08 -12.38
C LEU A 392 30.25 5.60 -11.38
N LEU A 393 29.90 5.69 -10.10
CA LEU A 393 30.82 6.12 -9.05
C LEU A 393 31.84 5.03 -8.69
N ALA A 394 31.49 3.74 -8.80
CA ALA A 394 32.39 2.62 -8.53
C ALA A 394 33.48 2.43 -9.60
N GLN A 395 33.38 3.10 -10.75
CA GLN A 395 34.36 3.06 -11.84
C GLN A 395 35.39 4.21 -11.78
N ARG A 396 35.31 5.08 -10.77
CA ARG A 396 36.29 6.13 -10.45
C ARG A 396 36.96 5.79 -9.14
#